data_AF-A0A9D4S374-F1
#
_entry.id   AF-A0A9D4S374-F1
#
_cell.length_a   1.000
_cell.length_b   1.000
_cell.length_c   1.000
_cell.angle_alpha   90.00
_cell.angle_beta   90.00
_cell.angle_gamma   90.00
#
_symmetry.space_group_name_H-M   'P 1'
#
loop_
_entity.id
_entity.type
_entity.pdbx_description
1 polymer ?
#
loop_
_entity_poly.entity_id
_entity_poly.type
_entity_poly.pdbx_seq_one_letter_code
_entity_poly.pdbx_strand_id
1 'polypeptide(L)'
;MYGAKYHWIIVGGYPPDWWMAEDAQFNLTCSAAQLNDSIQGYISTDVLPLSTSTKMTESGLVCTMQSCNTLLFADSLWTTHKGGNDT
;
A
#
# COMPACT_ATOMS: atom_id res chain seq x y z
N MET A 1 -13.48 -18.78 13.91
CA MET A 1 -12.28 -19.57 14.25
C MET A 1 -11.15 -18.59 14.50
N TYR A 2 -10.77 -18.36 15.74
CA TYR A 2 -9.74 -17.36 16.10
C TYR A 2 -9.11 -17.71 17.45
N GLY A 3 -8.07 -16.98 17.85
CA GLY A 3 -7.34 -17.20 19.09
C GLY A 3 -6.10 -18.09 18.91
N ALA A 4 -5.42 -18.41 20.02
CA ALA A 4 -4.05 -18.96 20.04
C ALA A 4 -3.81 -20.27 19.27
N LYS A 5 -4.87 -20.96 18.84
CA LYS A 5 -4.79 -22.20 18.07
C LYS A 5 -4.86 -22.00 16.56
N TYR A 6 -5.13 -20.77 16.09
CA TYR A 6 -5.36 -20.48 14.67
C TYR A 6 -4.44 -19.35 14.21
N HIS A 7 -3.85 -19.54 13.02
CA HIS A 7 -3.07 -18.50 12.33
C HIS A 7 -3.75 -18.20 10.99
N TRP A 8 -3.94 -16.92 10.70
CA TRP A 8 -4.53 -16.45 9.47
C TRP A 8 -3.46 -15.79 8.62
N ILE A 9 -3.32 -16.24 7.38
CA ILE A 9 -2.49 -15.60 6.37
C ILE A 9 -3.44 -14.99 5.34
N ILE A 10 -3.38 -13.67 5.16
CA ILE A 10 -4.28 -12.90 4.31
C ILE A 10 -3.45 -12.07 3.33
N VAL A 11 -3.98 -11.83 2.14
CA VAL A 11 -3.36 -10.93 1.17
C VAL A 11 -3.40 -9.50 1.71
N GLY A 12 -2.30 -8.77 1.52
CA GLY A 12 -2.18 -7.34 1.82
C GLY A 12 -2.81 -6.45 0.78
N GLY A 13 -2.50 -5.16 0.82
CA GLY A 13 -3.07 -4.16 -0.09
C GLY A 13 -4.49 -3.68 0.24
N TYR A 14 -5.12 -4.17 1.31
CA TYR A 14 -6.37 -3.59 1.81
C TYR A 14 -6.12 -2.21 2.46
N PRO A 15 -7.09 -1.28 2.39
CA PRO A 15 -7.01 -0.02 3.12
C PRO A 15 -6.85 -0.25 4.64
N PRO A 16 -6.28 0.73 5.36
CA PRO A 16 -6.29 0.72 6.82
C PRO A 16 -7.71 0.54 7.36
N ASP A 17 -7.86 -0.26 8.41
CA ASP A 17 -9.13 -0.51 9.11
C ASP A 17 -10.28 -0.99 8.22
N TRP A 18 -9.97 -1.66 7.10
CA TRP A 18 -10.98 -2.14 6.13
C TRP A 18 -12.06 -3.03 6.75
N TRP A 19 -11.74 -3.75 7.85
CA TRP A 19 -12.68 -4.61 8.58
C TRP A 19 -13.63 -3.84 9.51
N MET A 20 -13.40 -2.54 9.73
CA MET A 20 -14.26 -1.67 10.53
C MET A 20 -15.35 -0.99 9.69
N ALA A 21 -15.35 -1.17 8.37
CA ALA A 21 -16.37 -0.60 7.50
C ALA A 21 -17.72 -1.28 7.77
N GLU A 22 -18.70 -0.52 8.25
CA GLU A 22 -20.11 -0.92 8.31
C GLU A 22 -20.73 -0.80 6.92
N ASP A 23 -20.22 -1.59 5.99
CA ASP A 23 -20.68 -1.55 4.62
C ASP A 23 -21.97 -2.38 4.51
N ALA A 24 -23.11 -1.70 4.40
CA ALA A 24 -24.45 -2.30 4.32
C ALA A 24 -24.63 -3.26 3.13
N GLN A 25 -23.69 -3.27 2.19
CA GLN A 25 -23.64 -4.20 1.06
C GLN A 25 -23.22 -5.61 1.49
N PHE A 26 -22.43 -5.71 2.57
CA PHE A 26 -22.12 -6.99 3.21
C PHE A 26 -23.13 -7.18 4.35
N ASN A 27 -24.01 -8.17 4.23
CA ASN A 27 -24.94 -8.56 5.30
C ASN A 27 -24.16 -9.20 6.47
N LEU A 28 -23.35 -8.40 7.16
CA LEU A 28 -22.52 -8.80 8.28
C LEU A 28 -23.40 -8.91 9.53
N THR A 29 -23.39 -10.07 10.14
CA THR A 29 -24.09 -10.34 11.41
C THR A 29 -23.24 -10.02 12.63
N CYS A 30 -21.95 -9.73 12.44
CA CYS A 30 -20.98 -9.39 13.47
C CYS A 30 -20.78 -7.88 13.58
N SER A 31 -20.54 -7.40 14.81
CA SER A 31 -20.15 -6.00 15.03
C SER A 31 -18.68 -5.77 14.71
N ALA A 32 -18.29 -4.50 14.46
CA ALA A 32 -16.90 -4.12 14.24
C ALA A 32 -15.98 -4.55 15.40
N ALA A 33 -16.46 -4.50 16.64
CA ALA A 33 -15.71 -4.97 17.82
C ALA A 33 -15.44 -6.48 17.78
N GLN A 34 -16.43 -7.29 17.40
CA GLN A 34 -16.25 -8.74 17.28
C GLN A 34 -15.27 -9.09 16.15
N LEU A 35 -15.33 -8.37 15.03
CA LEU A 35 -14.40 -8.54 13.92
C LEU A 35 -12.97 -8.16 14.34
N ASN A 36 -12.82 -7.03 15.02
CA ASN A 36 -11.55 -6.56 15.54
C ASN A 36 -10.88 -7.57 16.47
N ASP A 37 -11.63 -8.20 17.37
CA ASP A 37 -11.11 -9.26 18.24
C ASP A 37 -10.74 -10.53 17.46
N SER A 38 -11.53 -10.88 16.44
CA SER A 38 -11.31 -12.09 15.66
C SER A 38 -10.10 -12.03 14.73
N ILE A 39 -9.74 -10.84 14.25
CA ILE A 39 -8.66 -10.65 13.27
C ILE A 39 -7.29 -10.46 13.94
N GLN A 40 -7.23 -10.25 15.26
CA GLN A 40 -5.96 -10.05 15.97
C GLN A 40 -4.98 -11.20 15.73
N GLY A 41 -3.73 -10.84 15.38
CA GLY A 41 -2.65 -11.81 15.15
C GLY A 41 -2.62 -12.41 13.74
N TYR A 42 -3.37 -11.88 12.78
CA TYR A 42 -3.21 -12.25 11.37
C TYR A 42 -1.87 -11.78 10.79
N ILE A 43 -1.38 -12.51 9.80
CA ILE A 43 -0.21 -12.15 9.01
C ILE A 43 -0.69 -11.70 7.64
N SER A 44 -0.33 -10.47 7.27
CA SER A 44 -0.60 -9.92 5.94
C SER A 44 0.60 -10.06 5.03
N THR A 45 0.39 -10.44 3.77
CA THR A 45 1.46 -10.52 2.76
C THR A 45 1.27 -9.43 1.71
N ASP A 46 2.19 -8.48 1.63
CA ASP A 46 2.15 -7.38 0.65
C ASP A 46 3.47 -7.28 -0.13
N VAL A 47 3.40 -6.70 -1.33
CA VAL A 47 4.57 -6.35 -2.12
C VAL A 47 5.08 -5.01 -1.63
N LEU A 48 6.37 -4.96 -1.29
CA LEU A 48 6.99 -3.71 -0.90
C LEU A 48 7.08 -2.78 -2.13
N PRO A 49 6.41 -1.61 -2.13
CA PRO A 49 6.38 -0.73 -3.30
C PRO A 49 7.72 -0.04 -3.57
N LEU A 50 8.58 0.08 -2.54
CA LEU A 50 9.87 0.75 -2.65
C LEU A 50 10.92 0.06 -1.78
N SER A 51 12.12 -0.15 -2.31
CA SER A 51 13.22 -0.73 -1.55
C SER A 51 13.52 0.09 -0.28
N THR A 52 13.72 -0.60 0.84
CA THR A 52 14.19 0.00 2.11
C THR A 52 15.71 0.18 2.17
N SER A 53 16.43 -0.24 1.12
CA SER A 53 17.87 -0.10 1.02
C SER A 53 18.27 1.36 0.78
N THR A 54 19.24 1.85 1.55
CA THR A 54 19.87 3.17 1.36
C THR A 54 21.03 3.16 0.38
N LYS A 55 21.23 2.05 -0.34
CA LYS A 55 22.26 1.95 -1.38
C LYS A 55 21.89 2.79 -2.59
N MET A 56 22.92 3.36 -3.21
CA MET A 56 22.80 4.05 -4.49
C MET A 56 22.30 3.05 -5.55
N THR A 57 21.27 3.45 -6.29
CA THR A 57 20.74 2.72 -7.44
C THR A 57 21.56 3.04 -8.69
N GLU A 58 21.32 2.31 -9.78
CA GLU A 58 21.99 2.54 -11.07
C GLU A 58 21.74 3.95 -11.65
N SER A 59 20.69 4.64 -11.18
CA SER A 59 20.43 6.05 -11.50
C SER A 59 21.26 7.06 -10.71
N GLY A 60 22.13 6.61 -9.79
CA GLY A 60 22.91 7.48 -8.90
C GLY A 60 22.10 8.06 -7.74
N LEU A 61 20.84 7.65 -7.56
CA LEU A 61 19.93 8.12 -6.51
C LEU A 61 19.79 7.08 -5.39
N VAL A 62 19.25 7.51 -4.25
CA VAL A 62 18.88 6.61 -3.15
C VAL A 62 17.36 6.55 -3.06
N CYS A 63 16.81 5.34 -2.90
CA CYS A 63 15.41 5.16 -2.52
C CYS A 63 15.20 5.71 -1.11
N THR A 64 14.83 6.99 -1.01
CA THR A 64 14.28 7.55 0.21
C THR A 64 12.80 7.81 -0.03
N MET A 65 11.95 7.54 0.95
CA MET A 65 10.51 7.86 0.87
C MET A 65 10.27 9.36 0.54
N GLN A 66 11.29 10.20 0.72
CA GLN A 66 11.27 11.64 0.43
C GLN A 66 11.58 11.99 -1.04
N SER A 67 12.21 11.09 -1.81
CA SER A 67 12.52 11.33 -3.24
C SER A 67 11.34 11.07 -4.18
N CYS A 68 10.30 10.37 -3.73
CA CYS A 68 9.14 10.05 -4.57
C CYS A 68 8.21 11.26 -4.78
N ASN A 69 8.23 12.26 -3.88
CA ASN A 69 7.44 13.47 -4.05
C ASN A 69 8.02 14.43 -5.10
N THR A 70 9.31 14.38 -5.39
CA THR A 70 9.96 15.28 -6.36
C THR A 70 9.90 14.75 -7.79
N LEU A 71 9.79 13.42 -7.98
CA LEU A 71 9.71 12.81 -9.31
C LEU A 71 8.33 13.01 -9.97
N LEU A 72 7.25 13.11 -9.19
CA LEU A 72 5.93 13.49 -9.73
C LEU A 72 5.90 14.91 -10.33
N PHE A 73 6.80 15.80 -9.91
CA PHE A 73 6.97 17.12 -10.54
C PHE A 73 8.00 17.13 -11.68
N ALA A 74 8.88 16.12 -11.77
CA ALA A 74 9.82 16.01 -12.89
C ALA A 74 9.16 15.45 -14.15
N ASP A 75 8.18 14.54 -14.00
CA ASP A 75 7.41 14.00 -15.13
C ASP A 75 6.48 15.03 -15.79
N SER A 76 6.08 16.09 -15.06
CA SER A 76 5.33 17.22 -15.65
C SER A 76 6.20 18.20 -16.45
N LEU A 77 7.52 18.20 -16.23
CA LEU A 77 8.50 19.00 -16.97
C LEU A 77 9.03 18.28 -18.23
N TRP A 78 9.07 16.95 -18.22
CA TRP A 78 9.45 16.17 -19.42
C TRP A 78 8.33 16.11 -20.48
N THR A 79 7.07 16.21 -20.06
CA THR A 79 5.92 16.21 -20.98
C THR A 79 5.71 17.55 -21.70
N THR A 80 6.29 18.66 -21.23
CA THR A 80 6.19 19.97 -21.89
C THR A 80 7.24 20.21 -22.98
N HIS A 81 8.27 19.36 -23.10
CA HIS A 81 9.32 19.51 -24.13
C HIS A 81 9.12 18.65 -25.40
N LYS A 82 8.10 17.78 -25.43
CA LYS A 82 7.75 16.92 -26.58
C LYS A 82 6.65 17.50 -27.48
N GLY A 83 6.62 18.84 -27.60
CA GLY A 83 5.68 19.55 -28.46
C GLY A 83 6.38 20.69 -29.20
N GLY A 84 7.37 20.37 -30.04
CA GLY A 84 8.16 21.38 -30.74
C GLY A 84 8.86 20.83 -31.99
N ASN A 85 8.09 20.72 -33.06
CA ASN A 85 8.50 20.89 -34.46
C ASN A 85 9.74 20.11 -34.97
N ASP A 86 9.53 18.89 -35.44
CA ASP A 86 10.41 18.25 -36.43
C ASP A 86 9.69 18.23 -37.79
N THR A 87 10.00 19.25 -38.60
CA THR A 87 9.76 19.48 -40.05
C THR A 87 8.33 19.38 -40.63
#